data_AF-A0A218XUI7-F1
#
_entry.id   AF-A0A218XUI7-F1
#
_cell.length_a   1.000
_cell.length_b   1.000
_cell.length_c   1.000
_cell.angle_alpha   90.00
_cell.angle_beta   90.00
_cell.angle_gamma   90.00
#
_symmetry.space_group_name_H-M   'P 1'
#
loop_
_entity.id
_entity.type
_entity.pdbx_description
1 polymer ?
#
loop_
_entity_poly.entity_id
_entity_poly.type
_entity_poly.pdbx_seq_one_letter_code
_entity_poly.pdbx_strand_id
1 'polypeptide(L)'
;MGGHIIKLSPPSPSSLLPPFPLPLSLSPSRQRYHHILSLSLSADCREPPSRRSMTSSSANSRKALSKIASNRLQKELVEWQVNPPSGFKHKVTDNLQRWVIEVNGAPGTLYANETYQLQVDFPEHYPMEAPQVIFLHPAPMHPHIYSNGHICLDILYDSWSPAMTVSSICISILSMLSSSTVKQRPEDNDRYVKNCRNGRSPKETRWWFHDDKV
;
A
#
# COMPACT_ATOMS: atom_id res chain seq x y z
N MET A 1 -26.63 -27.18 54.67
CA MET A 1 -26.35 -25.74 54.55
C MET A 1 -25.34 -25.60 53.41
N GLY A 2 -25.64 -25.27 52.17
CA GLY A 2 -26.64 -24.37 51.60
C GLY A 2 -25.86 -23.56 50.55
N GLY A 3 -25.87 -24.02 49.29
CA GLY A 3 -25.05 -23.46 48.22
C GLY A 3 -25.51 -22.07 47.77
N HIS A 4 -24.56 -21.25 47.30
CA HIS A 4 -24.82 -19.98 46.63
C HIS A 4 -24.16 -20.02 45.24
N ILE A 5 -24.96 -20.38 44.25
CA ILE A 5 -24.63 -20.25 42.81
C ILE A 5 -25.09 -18.86 42.39
N ILE A 6 -24.15 -18.01 41.98
CA ILE A 6 -24.46 -16.69 41.42
C ILE A 6 -24.89 -16.89 39.96
N LYS A 7 -26.19 -16.74 39.73
CA LYS A 7 -26.86 -16.86 38.43
C LYS A 7 -26.88 -15.47 37.78
N LEU A 8 -25.96 -15.19 36.85
CA LEU A 8 -26.03 -13.98 36.04
C LEU A 8 -26.97 -14.21 34.86
N SER A 9 -28.02 -13.40 34.81
CA SER A 9 -29.09 -13.43 33.81
C SER A 9 -28.64 -12.71 32.53
N PRO A 10 -28.99 -13.19 31.32
CA PRO A 10 -28.72 -12.47 30.07
C PRO A 10 -29.73 -11.33 29.86
N PRO A 11 -29.35 -10.21 29.23
CA PRO A 11 -30.31 -9.21 28.77
C PRO A 11 -30.94 -9.64 27.43
N SER A 12 -32.28 -9.62 27.40
CA SER A 12 -33.13 -9.90 26.24
C SER A 12 -33.03 -8.83 25.14
N PRO A 13 -33.33 -9.17 23.87
CA PRO A 13 -33.31 -8.26 22.74
C PRO A 13 -34.67 -7.61 22.51
N SER A 14 -34.76 -6.30 22.23
CA SER A 14 -35.92 -5.66 21.57
C SER A 14 -35.72 -4.16 21.39
N SER A 15 -35.74 -3.71 20.12
CA SER A 15 -36.52 -2.56 19.60
C SER A 15 -35.84 -2.04 18.32
N LEU A 16 -36.21 -2.55 17.15
CA LEU A 16 -37.28 -2.03 16.27
C LEU A 16 -36.93 -0.66 15.64
N LEU A 17 -36.71 -0.72 14.31
CA LEU A 17 -36.67 0.38 13.34
C LEU A 17 -37.95 1.23 13.37
N PRO A 18 -37.94 2.41 12.72
CA PRO A 18 -38.63 2.48 11.43
C PRO A 18 -37.89 3.32 10.35
N PRO A 19 -38.40 3.32 9.09
CA PRO A 19 -37.63 3.61 7.89
C PRO A 19 -38.06 4.87 7.09
N PHE A 20 -37.21 5.29 6.13
CA PHE A 20 -37.49 6.08 4.90
C PHE A 20 -38.04 7.53 5.09
N PRO A 21 -37.88 8.48 4.11
CA PRO A 21 -38.09 8.28 2.67
C PRO A 21 -37.09 8.93 1.69
N LEU A 22 -37.09 8.36 0.48
CA LEU A 22 -36.68 8.98 -0.78
C LEU A 22 -37.86 9.77 -1.38
N PRO A 23 -37.58 10.77 -2.24
CA PRO A 23 -38.40 11.01 -3.43
C PRO A 23 -37.51 11.12 -4.68
N LEU A 24 -37.75 10.28 -5.71
CA LEU A 24 -38.65 10.45 -6.85
C LEU A 24 -37.97 11.09 -8.08
N SER A 25 -38.10 10.35 -9.18
CA SER A 25 -37.73 10.63 -10.57
C SER A 25 -38.65 11.68 -11.21
N LEU A 26 -38.11 12.53 -12.09
CA LEU A 26 -38.72 12.86 -13.40
C LEU A 26 -37.74 13.63 -14.31
N SER A 27 -37.50 13.12 -15.52
CA SER A 27 -36.88 13.82 -16.68
C SER A 27 -37.95 14.69 -17.40
N PRO A 28 -37.78 15.18 -18.66
CA PRO A 28 -36.63 15.57 -19.50
C PRO A 28 -36.79 16.99 -20.11
N SER A 29 -35.78 17.54 -20.83
CA SER A 29 -35.86 18.43 -22.03
C SER A 29 -34.54 19.19 -22.20
N ARG A 30 -33.70 18.93 -23.22
CA ARG A 30 -33.75 19.30 -24.65
C ARG A 30 -33.47 20.79 -24.94
N GLN A 31 -32.56 20.98 -25.90
CA GLN A 31 -32.30 22.16 -26.76
C GLN A 31 -31.44 23.29 -26.18
N ARG A 32 -30.20 23.40 -26.68
CA ARG A 32 -29.76 24.17 -27.86
C ARG A 32 -29.72 25.67 -27.57
N TYR A 33 -28.50 26.20 -27.44
CA TYR A 33 -28.17 27.51 -27.97
C TYR A 33 -27.02 27.37 -28.96
N HIS A 34 -27.37 27.60 -30.22
CA HIS A 34 -26.47 27.81 -31.33
C HIS A 34 -26.18 29.32 -31.42
N HIS A 35 -24.90 29.62 -31.62
CA HIS A 35 -24.39 30.56 -32.62
C HIS A 35 -24.46 32.07 -32.36
N ILE A 36 -23.59 32.75 -33.12
CA ILE A 36 -23.33 34.20 -33.30
C ILE A 36 -21.99 34.60 -32.64
N LEU A 37 -20.95 35.08 -33.32
CA LEU A 37 -20.71 35.44 -34.73
C LEU A 37 -19.18 35.44 -35.02
N SER A 38 -18.89 35.35 -36.31
CA SER A 38 -17.62 35.50 -37.05
C SER A 38 -16.79 36.74 -36.66
N LEU A 39 -15.47 36.80 -36.88
CA LEU A 39 -14.83 37.04 -38.19
C LEU A 39 -13.29 36.88 -38.09
N SER A 40 -12.76 35.94 -38.88
CA SER A 40 -11.65 36.10 -39.84
C SER A 40 -10.58 37.19 -39.61
N LEU A 41 -9.31 36.77 -39.51
CA LEU A 41 -8.28 37.28 -40.43
C LEU A 41 -7.12 36.29 -40.59
N SER A 42 -6.79 36.05 -41.85
CA SER A 42 -5.74 35.19 -42.38
C SER A 42 -4.35 35.80 -42.18
N ALA A 43 -3.38 34.99 -41.78
CA ALA A 43 -1.98 35.23 -42.13
C ALA A 43 -1.25 33.88 -42.26
N ASP A 44 -0.68 33.71 -43.44
CA ASP A 44 -0.02 32.54 -43.98
C ASP A 44 1.49 32.53 -43.64
N CYS A 45 2.10 31.35 -43.76
CA CYS A 45 3.54 31.03 -43.75
C CYS A 45 4.30 31.12 -42.40
N ARG A 46 4.75 29.97 -41.88
CA ARG A 46 6.06 29.34 -42.21
C ARG A 46 6.43 28.24 -41.19
N GLU A 47 6.57 27.01 -41.67
CA GLU A 47 7.17 25.87 -40.92
C GLU A 47 8.68 26.11 -40.66
N PRO A 48 9.18 25.84 -39.43
CA PRO A 48 10.57 25.47 -39.21
C PRO A 48 10.70 23.97 -38.88
N PRO A 49 11.66 23.23 -39.48
CA PRO A 49 11.87 21.83 -39.17
C PRO A 49 12.69 21.65 -37.88
N SER A 50 12.56 20.46 -37.30
CA SER A 50 13.44 19.85 -36.29
C SER A 50 13.31 20.28 -34.83
N ARG A 51 12.45 19.57 -34.11
CA ARG A 51 12.90 18.73 -32.98
C ARG A 51 11.90 17.62 -32.75
N ARG A 52 12.23 16.40 -33.18
CA ARG A 52 11.55 15.19 -32.68
C ARG A 52 11.93 15.07 -31.21
N SER A 53 11.11 15.66 -30.36
CA SER A 53 11.07 15.34 -28.94
C SER A 53 10.70 13.87 -28.84
N MET A 54 11.69 13.02 -28.53
CA MET A 54 11.44 11.68 -28.04
C MET A 54 10.73 11.84 -26.70
N THR A 55 9.39 11.92 -26.72
CA THR A 55 8.59 11.62 -25.55
C THR A 55 8.61 10.10 -25.42
N SER A 56 9.71 9.55 -24.89
CA SER A 56 9.64 8.26 -24.21
C SER A 56 8.88 8.50 -22.91
N SER A 57 7.57 8.65 -23.03
CA SER A 57 6.64 8.41 -21.93
C SER A 57 6.83 6.95 -21.57
N SER A 58 7.80 6.69 -20.69
CA SER A 58 7.99 5.40 -20.03
C SER A 58 6.83 5.25 -19.05
N ALA A 59 5.64 5.05 -19.60
CA ALA A 59 4.61 4.31 -18.90
C ALA A 59 5.26 2.95 -18.63
N ASN A 60 5.63 2.72 -17.37
CA ASN A 60 6.19 1.47 -16.91
C ASN A 60 5.16 0.37 -17.20
N SER A 61 5.22 -0.22 -18.39
CA SER A 61 4.48 -1.43 -18.73
C SER A 61 4.93 -2.47 -17.72
N ARG A 62 4.13 -2.69 -16.68
CA ARG A 62 4.40 -3.69 -15.65
C ARG A 62 4.55 -5.02 -16.38
N LYS A 63 5.79 -5.51 -16.45
CA LYS A 63 6.09 -6.78 -17.10
C LYS A 63 5.29 -7.88 -16.38
N ALA A 64 4.75 -8.81 -17.16
CA ALA A 64 4.00 -9.94 -16.61
C ALA A 64 4.90 -10.77 -15.68
N LEU A 65 4.34 -11.40 -14.66
CA LEU A 65 5.10 -12.30 -13.78
C LEU A 65 5.62 -13.50 -14.57
N SER A 66 6.85 -13.94 -14.26
CA SER A 66 7.35 -15.23 -14.74
C SER A 66 6.45 -16.37 -14.25
N LYS A 67 6.39 -17.47 -15.01
CA LYS A 67 5.62 -18.67 -14.62
C LYS A 67 6.08 -19.23 -13.26
N ILE A 68 7.37 -19.12 -12.95
CA ILE A 68 7.93 -19.51 -11.64
C ILE A 68 7.38 -18.59 -10.54
N ALA A 69 7.40 -17.27 -10.77
CA ALA A 69 6.88 -16.28 -9.84
C ALA A 69 5.38 -16.49 -9.58
N SER A 70 4.57 -16.66 -10.62
CA SER A 70 3.13 -16.92 -10.51
C SER A 70 2.83 -18.18 -9.72
N ASN A 71 3.52 -19.29 -10.00
CA ASN A 71 3.33 -20.54 -9.26
C ASN A 71 3.73 -20.41 -7.79
N ARG A 72 4.82 -19.67 -7.50
CA ARG A 72 5.28 -19.39 -6.14
C ARG A 72 4.25 -18.55 -5.38
N LEU A 73 3.78 -17.46 -5.97
CA LEU A 73 2.80 -16.56 -5.36
C LEU A 73 1.46 -17.24 -5.11
N GLN A 74 1.02 -18.11 -6.02
CA GLN A 74 -0.21 -18.87 -5.82
C GLN A 74 -0.09 -19.80 -4.60
N LYS A 75 1.06 -20.44 -4.40
CA LYS A 75 1.31 -21.28 -3.22
C LYS A 75 1.31 -20.44 -1.93
N GLU A 76 2.01 -19.31 -1.93
CA GLU A 76 2.02 -18.41 -0.77
C GLU A 76 0.63 -17.84 -0.47
N LEU A 77 -0.19 -17.55 -1.49
CA LEU A 77 -1.55 -17.05 -1.29
C LEU A 77 -2.45 -18.12 -0.66
N VAL A 78 -2.35 -19.37 -1.12
CA VAL A 78 -3.08 -20.50 -0.52
C VAL A 78 -2.63 -20.71 0.92
N GLU A 79 -1.32 -20.71 1.18
CA GLU A 79 -0.78 -20.85 2.54
C GLU A 79 -1.27 -19.72 3.46
N TRP A 80 -1.28 -18.48 2.96
CA TRP A 80 -1.79 -17.32 3.69
C TRP A 80 -3.28 -17.45 4.01
N GLN A 81 -4.10 -17.94 3.07
CA GLN A 81 -5.54 -18.15 3.29
C GLN A 81 -5.82 -19.23 4.33
N VAL A 82 -4.98 -20.28 4.37
CA VAL A 82 -5.10 -21.37 5.34
C VAL A 82 -4.56 -20.95 6.71
N ASN A 83 -3.43 -20.24 6.75
CA ASN A 83 -2.73 -19.84 7.97
C ASN A 83 -2.37 -18.34 7.91
N PRO A 84 -3.34 -17.43 8.09
CA PRO A 84 -3.04 -16.00 8.11
C PRO A 84 -2.20 -15.65 9.35
N PRO A 85 -1.12 -14.86 9.21
CA PRO A 85 -0.34 -14.43 10.35
C PRO A 85 -1.18 -13.54 11.29
N SER A 86 -1.03 -13.75 12.60
CA SER A 86 -1.79 -13.02 13.61
C SER A 86 -1.55 -11.51 13.49
N GLY A 87 -2.63 -10.72 13.57
CA GLY A 87 -2.57 -9.27 13.41
C GLY A 87 -2.55 -8.79 11.96
N PHE A 88 -2.64 -9.68 10.97
CA PHE A 88 -2.73 -9.31 9.56
C PHE A 88 -4.02 -9.78 8.91
N LYS A 89 -4.61 -8.93 8.07
CA LYS A 89 -5.73 -9.30 7.20
C LYS A 89 -5.39 -9.00 5.75
N HIS A 90 -5.35 -10.02 4.90
CA HIS A 90 -5.15 -9.81 3.48
C HIS A 90 -6.41 -9.20 2.87
N LYS A 91 -6.28 -8.05 2.19
CA LYS A 91 -7.35 -7.50 1.34
C LYS A 91 -7.20 -8.14 -0.02
N VAL A 92 -8.24 -8.85 -0.46
CA VAL A 92 -8.27 -9.51 -1.76
C VAL A 92 -8.02 -8.46 -2.85
N THR A 93 -6.93 -8.64 -3.62
CA THR A 93 -6.66 -7.86 -4.82
C THR A 93 -6.91 -8.75 -6.04
N ASP A 94 -7.50 -8.19 -7.11
CA ASP A 94 -7.70 -8.89 -8.39
C ASP A 94 -6.39 -9.28 -9.10
N ASN A 95 -5.26 -8.70 -8.69
CA ASN A 95 -3.96 -8.86 -9.34
C ASN A 95 -2.97 -9.61 -8.43
N LEU A 96 -2.48 -10.78 -8.87
CA LEU A 96 -1.43 -11.54 -8.17
C LEU A 96 -0.12 -10.76 -7.99
N GLN A 97 0.13 -9.75 -8.83
CA GLN A 97 1.32 -8.89 -8.81
C GLN A 97 1.38 -7.90 -7.64
N ARG A 98 0.24 -7.62 -7.01
CA ARG A 98 0.17 -6.62 -5.94
C ARG A 98 -0.76 -7.09 -4.84
N TRP A 99 -0.25 -7.23 -3.64
CA TRP A 99 -1.06 -7.53 -2.47
C TRP A 99 -1.20 -6.30 -1.60
N VAL A 100 -2.39 -6.13 -1.01
CA VAL A 100 -2.63 -5.11 0.01
C VAL A 100 -3.01 -5.85 1.29
N ILE A 101 -2.22 -5.63 2.33
CA ILE A 101 -2.34 -6.34 3.59
C ILE A 101 -2.64 -5.30 4.66
N GLU A 102 -3.71 -5.50 5.41
CA GLU A 102 -4.01 -4.72 6.60
C GLU A 102 -3.17 -5.23 7.78
N VAL A 103 -2.55 -4.31 8.49
CA VAL A 103 -1.64 -4.56 9.62
C VAL A 103 -2.24 -3.93 10.85
N ASN A 104 -2.54 -4.75 11.85
CA ASN A 104 -3.04 -4.30 13.15
C ASN A 104 -1.87 -4.27 14.12
N GLY A 105 -1.67 -3.13 14.79
CA GLY A 105 -0.61 -3.02 15.79
C GLY A 105 -0.86 -3.97 16.97
N ALA A 106 0.21 -4.60 17.45
CA ALA A 106 0.12 -5.58 18.51
C ALA A 106 -0.32 -4.94 19.84
N PRO A 107 -1.11 -5.66 20.67
CA PRO A 107 -1.54 -5.16 21.97
C PRO A 107 -0.32 -4.92 22.88
N GLY A 108 -0.38 -3.87 23.69
CA GLY A 108 0.72 -3.50 24.59
C GLY A 108 1.89 -2.76 23.92
N THR A 109 1.78 -2.45 22.62
CA THR A 109 2.77 -1.64 21.90
C THR A 109 2.27 -0.21 21.69
N LEU A 110 3.15 0.69 21.26
CA LEU A 110 2.76 2.06 20.90
C LEU A 110 1.71 2.12 19.78
N TYR A 111 1.64 1.07 18.95
CA TYR A 111 0.73 0.98 17.81
C TYR A 111 -0.55 0.20 18.14
N ALA A 112 -0.78 -0.14 19.40
CA ALA A 112 -1.99 -0.85 19.81
C ALA A 112 -3.25 -0.07 19.40
N ASN A 113 -4.23 -0.80 18.84
CA ASN A 113 -5.47 -0.25 18.28
C ASN A 113 -5.31 0.61 17.00
N GLU A 114 -4.11 0.72 16.45
CA GLU A 114 -3.89 1.36 15.15
C GLU A 114 -3.92 0.31 14.03
N THR A 115 -4.43 0.70 12.86
CA THR A 115 -4.52 -0.15 11.68
C THR A 115 -3.86 0.56 10.50
N TYR A 116 -2.97 -0.14 9.82
CA TYR A 116 -2.20 0.35 8.69
C TYR A 116 -2.41 -0.54 7.47
N GLN A 117 -2.04 -0.03 6.30
CA GLN A 117 -2.06 -0.81 5.06
C GLN A 117 -0.64 -0.95 4.51
N LEU A 118 -0.27 -2.19 4.22
CA LEU A 118 1.00 -2.58 3.65
C LEU A 118 0.76 -3.02 2.20
N GLN A 119 1.40 -2.38 1.25
CA GLN A 119 1.39 -2.78 -0.16
C GLN A 119 2.65 -3.57 -0.47
N VAL A 120 2.47 -4.73 -1.08
CA VAL A 120 3.54 -5.62 -1.57
C VAL A 120 3.43 -5.71 -3.08
N ASP A 121 4.42 -5.20 -3.81
CA ASP A 121 4.55 -5.32 -5.25
C ASP A 121 5.60 -6.38 -5.60
N PHE A 122 5.20 -7.39 -6.38
CA PHE A 122 6.08 -8.48 -6.77
C PHE A 122 6.81 -8.18 -8.10
N PRO A 123 8.14 -8.32 -8.15
CA PRO A 123 8.90 -8.21 -9.39
C PRO A 123 8.66 -9.42 -10.30
N GLU A 124 9.00 -9.27 -11.58
CA GLU A 124 8.90 -10.32 -12.60
C GLU A 124 9.64 -11.62 -12.20
N HIS A 125 10.81 -11.47 -11.58
CA HIS A 125 11.70 -12.56 -11.18
C HIS A 125 11.54 -13.00 -9.70
N TYR A 126 10.42 -12.68 -9.04
CA TYR A 126 10.15 -13.18 -7.69
C TYR A 126 10.19 -14.74 -7.68
N PRO A 127 10.79 -15.39 -6.66
CA PRO A 127 11.38 -14.85 -5.43
C PRO A 127 12.89 -14.55 -5.49
N MET A 128 13.51 -14.62 -6.68
CA MET A 128 14.94 -14.30 -6.83
C MET A 128 15.22 -12.83 -6.56
N GLU A 129 14.28 -11.96 -6.92
CA GLU A 129 14.28 -10.56 -6.51
C GLU A 129 13.30 -10.33 -5.37
N ALA A 130 13.72 -9.53 -4.38
CA ALA A 130 12.87 -9.12 -3.26
C ALA A 130 11.64 -8.34 -3.74
N PRO A 131 10.46 -8.56 -3.10
CA PRO A 131 9.28 -7.77 -3.35
C PRO A 131 9.47 -6.34 -2.82
N GLN A 132 8.87 -5.37 -3.48
CA GLN A 132 8.83 -4.01 -2.96
C GLN A 132 7.71 -3.90 -1.94
N VAL A 133 8.04 -3.49 -0.72
CA VAL A 133 7.08 -3.37 0.38
C VAL A 133 7.05 -1.94 0.89
N ILE A 134 5.87 -1.33 0.91
CA ILE A 134 5.65 0.04 1.39
C ILE A 134 4.40 0.13 2.26
N PHE A 135 4.40 1.01 3.25
CA PHE A 135 3.17 1.42 3.92
C PHE A 135 2.41 2.42 3.06
N LEU A 136 1.11 2.18 2.87
CA LEU A 136 0.21 3.18 2.30
C LEU A 136 -0.11 4.24 3.36
N HIS A 137 -0.54 5.41 2.89
CA HIS A 137 -0.90 6.49 3.79
C HIS A 137 -2.24 6.20 4.49
N PRO A 138 -2.35 6.48 5.81
CA PRO A 138 -1.31 7.02 6.69
C PRO A 138 -0.26 5.97 7.09
N ALA A 139 1.03 6.30 6.95
CA ALA A 139 2.13 5.42 7.35
C ALA A 139 2.48 5.62 8.85
N PRO A 140 2.76 4.55 9.61
CA PRO A 140 3.15 4.64 11.02
C PRO A 140 4.39 5.52 11.22
N MET A 141 4.41 6.29 12.32
CA MET A 141 5.58 7.06 12.73
C MET A 141 6.56 6.16 13.47
N HIS A 142 7.56 5.64 12.76
CA HIS A 142 8.53 4.69 13.29
C HIS A 142 9.95 5.05 12.83
N PRO A 143 11.01 4.83 13.65
CA PRO A 143 12.40 5.15 13.30
C PRO A 143 12.91 4.51 11.99
N HIS A 144 12.28 3.42 11.56
CA HIS A 144 12.59 2.71 10.31
C HIS A 144 11.54 2.91 9.21
N ILE A 145 10.58 3.83 9.37
CA ILE A 145 9.50 4.05 8.39
C ILE A 145 9.44 5.53 7.99
N TYR A 146 9.75 5.75 6.71
CA TYR A 146 9.74 7.06 6.10
C TYR A 146 8.32 7.57 5.88
N SER A 147 8.17 8.89 5.78
CA SER A 147 6.86 9.54 5.57
C SER A 147 6.21 9.19 4.23
N ASN A 148 6.99 8.78 3.22
CA ASN A 148 6.47 8.22 1.97
C ASN A 148 6.07 6.73 2.06
N GLY A 149 6.22 6.11 3.23
CA GLY A 149 5.88 4.71 3.48
C GLY A 149 7.01 3.71 3.23
N HIS A 150 8.19 4.15 2.80
CA HIS A 150 9.33 3.25 2.62
C HIS A 150 9.81 2.70 3.98
N ILE A 151 10.24 1.44 3.98
CA ILE A 151 10.63 0.71 5.18
C ILE A 151 12.12 0.41 5.10
N CYS A 152 12.88 0.80 6.12
CA CYS A 152 14.28 0.43 6.29
C CYS A 152 14.37 -0.89 7.05
N LEU A 153 14.24 -2.02 6.35
CA LEU A 153 14.36 -3.34 6.95
C LEU A 153 15.21 -4.23 6.05
N ASP A 154 16.33 -4.73 6.56
CA ASP A 154 17.37 -5.40 5.77
C ASP A 154 16.86 -6.62 4.98
N ILE A 155 15.86 -7.35 5.52
CA ILE A 155 15.25 -8.49 4.81
C ILE A 155 14.55 -8.10 3.49
N LEU A 156 14.27 -6.82 3.28
CA LEU A 156 13.70 -6.28 2.04
C LEU A 156 14.78 -5.87 1.02
N TYR A 157 16.06 -5.96 1.41
CA TYR A 157 17.22 -5.51 0.67
C TYR A 157 18.28 -6.61 0.63
N ASP A 158 19.42 -6.42 1.31
CA ASP A 158 20.61 -7.27 1.20
C ASP A 158 20.42 -8.64 1.88
N SER A 159 19.64 -8.70 2.95
CA SER A 159 19.31 -9.95 3.64
C SER A 159 18.11 -10.72 3.06
N TRP A 160 17.56 -10.30 1.92
CA TRP A 160 16.50 -11.06 1.26
C TRP A 160 17.01 -12.41 0.76
N SER A 161 16.24 -13.46 1.02
CA SER A 161 16.49 -14.80 0.47
C SER A 161 15.23 -15.34 -0.22
N PRO A 162 15.36 -16.04 -1.36
CA PRO A 162 14.22 -16.69 -2.03
C PRO A 162 13.47 -17.72 -1.15
N ALA A 163 14.07 -18.15 -0.03
CA ALA A 163 13.43 -19.00 0.96
C ALA A 163 12.39 -18.26 1.83
N MET A 164 12.46 -16.93 1.90
CA MET A 164 11.54 -16.09 2.66
C MET A 164 10.19 -15.97 1.95
N THR A 165 9.13 -15.78 2.73
CA THR A 165 7.74 -15.63 2.26
C THR A 165 7.15 -14.29 2.66
N VAL A 166 6.05 -13.89 2.04
CA VAL A 166 5.28 -12.69 2.41
C VAL A 166 4.85 -12.74 3.88
N SER A 167 4.47 -13.93 4.38
CA SER A 167 4.13 -14.15 5.79
C SER A 167 5.31 -13.83 6.70
N SER A 168 6.52 -14.30 6.36
CA SER A 168 7.72 -14.01 7.14
C SER A 168 8.06 -12.52 7.17
N ILE A 169 7.92 -11.82 6.03
CA ILE A 169 8.11 -10.36 5.95
C ILE A 169 7.13 -9.65 6.89
N CYS A 170 5.86 -10.04 6.88
CA CYS A 170 4.83 -9.43 7.71
C CYS A 170 5.15 -9.61 9.20
N ILE A 171 5.55 -10.81 9.61
CA ILE A 171 5.96 -11.08 11.00
C ILE A 171 7.15 -10.21 11.41
N SER A 172 8.15 -10.06 10.54
CA SER A 172 9.29 -9.18 10.80
C SER A 172 8.90 -7.70 10.93
N ILE A 173 7.99 -7.21 10.09
CA ILE A 173 7.47 -5.84 10.18
C ILE A 173 6.68 -5.63 11.47
N LEU A 174 5.83 -6.58 11.88
CA LEU A 174 5.10 -6.47 13.15
C LEU A 174 6.05 -6.48 14.34
N SER A 175 7.09 -7.32 14.29
CA SER A 175 8.12 -7.39 15.34
C SER A 175 8.89 -6.08 15.44
N MET A 176 9.26 -5.49 14.31
CA MET A 176 9.89 -4.17 14.22
C MET A 176 8.99 -3.08 14.83
N LEU A 177 7.70 -3.05 14.49
CA LEU A 177 6.75 -2.09 15.09
C LEU A 177 6.61 -2.31 16.60
N SER A 178 6.62 -3.57 17.05
CA SER A 178 6.38 -3.92 18.45
C SER A 178 7.57 -3.61 19.36
N SER A 179 8.80 -3.64 18.83
CA SER A 179 10.01 -3.34 19.60
C SER A 179 10.25 -1.83 19.80
N SER A 180 9.49 -0.98 19.12
CA SER A 180 9.67 0.47 19.16
C SER A 180 9.20 1.07 20.49
N THR A 181 10.06 1.88 21.12
CA THR A 181 9.75 2.61 22.35
C THR A 181 9.34 4.06 22.11
N VAL A 182 9.46 4.57 20.87
CA VAL A 182 9.15 5.96 20.51
C VAL A 182 8.48 6.06 19.14
N LYS A 183 7.49 6.95 18.99
CA LYS A 183 6.86 7.30 17.70
C LYS A 183 7.58 8.49 17.05
N GLN A 184 8.69 8.22 16.37
CA GLN A 184 9.45 9.24 15.65
C GLN A 184 9.74 8.78 14.21
N ARG A 185 10.04 9.73 13.32
CA ARG A 185 10.53 9.43 11.98
C ARG A 185 12.06 9.19 12.00
N PRO A 186 12.62 8.53 10.98
CA PRO A 186 14.07 8.52 10.78
C PRO A 186 14.59 9.97 10.70
N GLU A 187 15.77 10.25 11.26
CA GLU A 187 16.37 11.60 11.25
C GLU A 187 16.56 12.12 9.82
N ASP A 188 16.85 11.22 8.88
CA ASP A 188 17.08 11.55 7.48
C ASP A 188 15.80 11.58 6.62
N ASN A 189 14.62 11.55 7.23
CA ASN A 189 13.34 11.42 6.54
C ASN A 189 13.15 12.45 5.43
N ASP A 190 13.33 13.73 5.73
CA ASP A 190 13.09 14.81 4.78
C ASP A 190 14.08 14.78 3.61
N ARG A 191 15.35 14.45 3.88
CA ARG A 191 16.38 14.32 2.85
C ARG A 191 16.06 13.16 1.92
N TYR A 192 15.75 11.99 2.48
CA TYR A 192 15.42 10.78 1.73
C TYR A 192 14.17 10.97 0.86
N VAL A 193 13.08 11.49 1.43
CA VAL A 193 11.81 11.64 0.72
C VAL A 193 11.92 12.66 -0.42
N LYS A 194 12.68 13.75 -0.22
CA LYS A 194 13.00 14.71 -1.30
C LYS A 194 13.78 14.03 -2.43
N ASN A 195 14.76 13.18 -2.11
CA ASN A 195 15.52 12.44 -3.11
C ASN A 195 14.66 11.43 -3.90
N CYS A 196 13.71 10.75 -3.26
CA CYS A 196 12.79 9.83 -3.94
C CYS A 196 11.79 10.57 -4.85
N ARG A 197 11.36 11.78 -4.45
CA ARG A 197 10.43 12.63 -5.23
C ARG A 197 10.95 13.00 -6.62
N ASN A 198 12.26 12.90 -6.84
CA ASN A 198 12.90 13.12 -8.13
C ASN A 198 12.80 11.90 -9.08
N GLY A 199 11.85 10.98 -8.84
CA GLY A 199 11.46 9.93 -9.79
C GLY A 199 12.17 8.59 -9.63
N ARG A 200 12.76 8.31 -8.46
CA ARG A 200 13.43 7.02 -8.20
C ARG A 200 12.54 6.10 -7.39
N SER A 201 12.37 4.88 -7.88
CA SER A 201 11.72 3.81 -7.11
C SER A 201 12.52 3.51 -5.83
N PRO A 202 11.90 3.07 -4.73
CA PRO A 202 12.63 2.68 -3.51
C PRO A 202 13.79 1.71 -3.76
N LYS A 203 13.70 0.85 -4.78
CA LYS A 203 14.76 -0.10 -5.18
C LYS A 203 15.96 0.55 -5.86
N GLU A 204 15.84 1.78 -6.38
CA GLU A 204 16.95 2.54 -6.99
C GLU A 204 17.65 3.46 -5.99
N THR A 205 17.14 3.57 -4.76
CA THR A 205 17.74 4.41 -3.72
C THR A 205 18.78 3.57 -2.98
N ARG A 206 20.02 3.56 -3.48
CA ARG A 206 21.17 2.96 -2.78
C ARG A 206 21.27 3.57 -1.39
N TRP A 207 20.96 2.77 -0.36
CA TRP A 207 20.97 3.20 1.03
C TRP A 207 22.42 3.45 1.46
N TRP A 208 22.65 4.60 2.09
CA TRP A 208 23.91 4.85 2.79
C TRP A 208 23.68 4.40 4.23
N PHE A 209 24.05 3.16 4.53
CA PHE A 209 24.16 2.70 5.91
C PHE A 209 25.23 3.56 6.58
N HIS A 210 24.83 4.33 7.59
CA HIS A 210 25.79 4.90 8.52
C HIS A 210 26.26 3.74 9.41
N ASP A 211 27.33 3.07 8.99
CA ASP A 211 28.12 2.18 9.85
C ASP A 211 28.71 3.05 10.96
N ASP A 212 28.03 3.11 12.11
CA ASP A 212 28.65 3.58 13.35
C ASP A 212 29.64 2.52 13.79
N LYS A 213 30.90 2.71 13.37
CA LYS A 213 32.05 1.97 13.89
C LYS A 213 32.09 2.14 15.40
N VAL A 214 31.87 1.04 16.12
CA VAL A 214 32.48 0.80 17.43
C VAL A 214 33.78 0.06 17.26
#